data_AF-A3MT03-F1
#
_entry.id   AF-A3MT03-F1
#
_cell.length_a   1.000
_cell.length_b   1.000
_cell.length_c   1.000
_cell.angle_alpha   90.00
_cell.angle_beta   90.00
_cell.angle_gamma   90.00
#
_symmetry.space_group_name_H-M   'P 1'
#
loop_
_entity.id
_entity.type
_entity.pdbx_description
1 polymer ?
#
loop_
_entity_poly.entity_id
_entity_poly.type
_entity_poly.pdbx_seq_one_letter_code
_entity_poly.pdbx_strand_id
1 'polypeptide(L)' 'MAGEISITLTSEYLVRQIYARLAGELKNLGGAVAPVVEGRTIRVQYVKGVEEVLWRVVKSTPAAVFASIDFKK' A
#
# COMPACT_ATOMS: atom_id res chain seq x y z
N MET A 1 -7.31 8.95 16.38
CA MET A 1 -6.67 7.63 16.30
C MET A 1 -6.06 7.53 14.92
N ALA A 2 -4.78 7.21 14.81
CA ALA A 2 -4.13 7.03 13.51
C ALA A 2 -4.34 5.57 13.10
N GLY A 3 -5.21 5.33 12.11
CA GLY A 3 -5.33 4.01 11.52
C GLY A 3 -4.10 3.65 10.69
N GLU A 4 -3.95 2.38 10.33
CA GLU A 4 -2.89 1.85 9.49
C GLU A 4 -3.47 0.85 8.49
N ILE A 5 -2.92 0.86 7.28
CA ILE A 5 -3.21 -0.11 6.23
C ILE A 5 -1.92 -0.90 6.01
N SER A 6 -2.02 -2.23 6.07
CA SER A 6 -0.91 -3.15 5.80
C SER A 6 -1.22 -4.00 4.58
N ILE A 7 -0.29 -4.06 3.63
CA ILE A 7 -0.38 -4.90 2.43
C ILE A 7 0.76 -5.91 2.50
N THR A 8 0.44 -7.19 2.68
CA THR A 8 1.44 -8.26 2.63
C THR A 8 1.44 -8.89 1.24
N LEU A 9 2.61 -9.01 0.65
CA LEU A 9 2.80 -9.60 -0.67
C LEU A 9 3.33 -11.02 -0.58
N THR A 10 3.15 -11.79 -1.66
CA THR A 10 3.63 -13.18 -1.73
C THR A 10 5.16 -13.29 -1.79
N SER A 11 5.86 -12.26 -2.30
CA SER A 11 7.32 -12.23 -2.44
C SER A 11 7.91 -10.83 -2.22
N GLU A 12 9.12 -10.76 -1.66
CA GLU A 12 9.88 -9.51 -1.47
C GLU A 12 10.22 -8.82 -2.80
N TYR A 13 10.37 -9.59 -3.89
CA TYR A 13 10.61 -9.01 -5.22
C TYR A 13 9.45 -8.10 -5.64
N LEU A 14 8.22 -8.52 -5.36
CA LEU A 14 7.01 -7.77 -5.70
C LEU A 14 6.84 -6.52 -4.83
N VAL A 15 7.44 -6.50 -3.64
CA VAL A 15 7.37 -5.34 -2.71
C VAL A 15 7.91 -4.10 -3.36
N ARG A 16 9.07 -4.18 -4.02
CA ARG A 16 9.67 -3.00 -4.67
C ARG A 16 8.77 -2.44 -5.77
N GLN A 17 8.13 -3.31 -6.55
CA GLN A 17 7.24 -2.89 -7.63
C GLN A 17 5.97 -2.24 -7.10
N ILE A 18 5.31 -2.87 -6.13
CA ILE A 18 4.07 -2.36 -5.53
C ILE A 18 4.35 -1.09 -4.71
N TYR A 19 5.46 -1.05 -3.97
CA TYR A 19 5.92 0.14 -3.25
C TYR A 19 6.10 1.33 -4.18
N ALA A 20 6.85 1.16 -5.29
CA ALA A 20 7.10 2.26 -6.21
C ALA A 20 5.79 2.83 -6.79
N ARG A 21 4.86 1.94 -7.11
CA ARG A 21 3.54 2.33 -7.63
C ARG A 21 2.70 3.07 -6.58
N LEU A 22 2.61 2.53 -5.36
CA LEU A 22 1.89 3.17 -4.25
C LEU A 22 2.50 4.53 -3.93
N ALA A 23 3.82 4.62 -3.80
CA ALA A 23 4.52 5.87 -3.50
C ALA A 23 4.25 6.92 -4.59
N GLY A 24 4.22 6.52 -5.87
CA GLY A 24 3.87 7.42 -6.98
C GLY A 24 2.45 7.96 -6.88
N GLU A 25 1.45 7.09 -6.66
CA GLU A 25 0.06 7.52 -6.53
C GLU A 25 -0.17 8.37 -5.27
N LEU A 26 0.46 8.03 -4.15
CA LEU A 26 0.37 8.80 -2.90
C LEU A 26 1.05 10.18 -3.03
N LYS A 27 2.13 10.27 -3.81
CA LYS A 27 2.74 11.55 -4.16
C LYS A 27 1.77 12.42 -4.98
N ASN A 28 1.04 11.82 -5.93
CA ASN A 28 0.02 12.52 -6.72
C ASN A 28 -1.18 12.98 -5.88
N LEU A 29 -1.46 12.29 -4.77
CA LEU A 29 -2.46 12.72 -3.77
C LEU A 29 -1.99 13.91 -2.91
N GLY A 30 -0.75 14.40 -3.10
CA GLY A 30 -0.17 15.51 -2.34
C GLY A 30 0.91 15.08 -1.35
N GLY A 31 1.42 13.84 -1.43
CA GLY A 31 2.54 13.37 -0.61
C GLY A 31 2.22 13.25 0.88
N ALA A 32 0.94 13.12 1.23
CA ALA A 32 0.45 13.16 2.60
C ALA A 32 1.01 12.03 3.49
N VAL A 33 1.42 10.90 2.91
CA VAL A 33 1.94 9.74 3.62
C VAL A 33 3.04 9.05 2.83
N ALA A 34 4.09 8.61 3.54
CA ALA A 34 5.15 7.78 2.99
C ALA A 34 4.91 6.32 3.42
N PRO A 35 4.77 5.37 2.48
CA PRO A 35 4.74 3.96 2.81
C PRO A 35 6.05 3.51 3.45
N VAL A 36 5.97 2.57 4.38
CA VAL A 36 7.13 1.91 4.99
C VAL A 36 7.13 0.44 4.57
N VAL A 37 8.31 -0.11 4.32
CA VAL A 37 8.48 -1.52 3.95
C VAL A 37 9.08 -2.29 5.10
N GLU A 38 8.44 -3.39 5.47
CA GLU A 38 8.91 -4.37 6.46
C GLU A 38 8.86 -5.77 5.84
N GLY A 39 9.99 -6.24 5.29
CA GLY A 39 10.09 -7.52 4.59
C GLY A 39 9.13 -7.58 3.39
N ARG A 40 8.09 -8.43 3.51
CA ARG A 40 7.04 -8.60 2.48
C ARG A 40 5.83 -7.69 2.66
N THR A 41 5.83 -6.85 3.69
CA THR A 41 4.67 -6.02 4.04
C THR A 41 4.96 -4.55 3.78
N ILE A 42 4.02 -3.87 3.13
CA ILE A 42 4.01 -2.41 2.94
C ILE A 42 2.98 -1.84 3.92
N ARG A 43 3.41 -0.94 4.79
CA ARG A 43 2.56 -0.24 5.74
C ARG A 43 2.34 1.20 5.30
N VAL A 44 1.11 1.67 5.42
CA VAL A 44 0.72 3.04 5.10
C VAL A 44 -0.19 3.55 6.19
N GLN A 45 0.07 4.76 6.68
CA GLN A 45 -0.83 5.40 7.63
C GLN A 45 -2.20 5.68 6.97
N TYR A 46 -3.28 5.38 7.69
CA TYR A 46 -4.63 5.66 7.24
C TYR A 46 -4.91 7.17 7.38
N VAL A 47 -4.87 7.87 6.25
CA VAL A 47 -5.38 9.24 6.14
C VAL A 47 -6.43 9.30 5.03
N LYS A 48 -7.29 10.33 5.08
CA LYS A 48 -8.37 10.50 4.11
C LYS A 48 -7.82 10.49 2.67
N GLY A 49 -8.38 9.62 1.83
CA GLY A 49 -7.98 9.46 0.42
C GLY A 49 -6.95 8.36 0.15
N VAL A 50 -6.18 7.91 1.15
CA VAL A 50 -5.20 6.82 0.98
C VAL A 50 -5.87 5.51 0.59
N GLU A 51 -7.01 5.20 1.20
CA GLU A 51 -7.76 3.98 0.93
C GLU A 51 -8.14 3.87 -0.56
N GLU A 52 -8.57 4.97 -1.18
CA GLU A 52 -8.93 4.98 -2.60
C GLU A 52 -7.71 4.76 -3.51
N VAL A 53 -6.60 5.43 -3.20
CA VAL A 53 -5.32 5.23 -3.90
C VAL A 53 -4.86 3.78 -3.80
N LEU A 54 -4.94 3.20 -2.60
CA LEU A 54 -4.53 1.83 -2.34
C LEU A 54 -5.40 0.84 -3.12
N TRP A 55 -6.72 1.04 -3.11
CA TRP A 55 -7.64 0.22 -3.91
C TRP A 55 -7.41 0.35 -5.41
N ARG A 56 -7.03 1.52 -5.91
CA ARG A 56 -6.66 1.69 -7.32
C ARG A 56 -5.47 0.81 -7.69
N VAL A 57 -4.42 0.81 -6.85
CA VAL A 57 -3.25 -0.05 -7.05
C VAL A 57 -3.66 -1.52 -7.00
N VAL A 58 -4.38 -1.94 -5.95
CA VAL A 58 -4.82 -3.33 -5.77
C VAL A 58 -5.64 -3.85 -6.95
N LYS A 59 -6.61 -3.08 -7.43
CA LYS A 59 -7.47 -3.46 -8.57
C LYS A 59 -6.71 -3.57 -9.89
N SER A 60 -5.56 -2.91 -9.99
CA SER A 60 -4.73 -2.85 -11.19
C SER A 60 -3.52 -3.79 -11.15
N THR A 61 -3.51 -4.71 -10.18
CA THR A 61 -2.46 -5.71 -9.94
C THR A 61 -3.10 -7.09 -9.81
N PRO A 62 -2.49 -8.17 -10.35
CA PRO A 62 -3.05 -9.51 -10.20
C PRO A 62 -3.25 -9.90 -8.73
N ALA A 63 -4.40 -10.49 -8.39
CA ALA A 63 -4.73 -10.85 -7.00
C ALA A 63 -3.67 -11.77 -6.35
N ALA A 64 -3.05 -12.66 -7.12
CA ALA A 64 -1.99 -13.58 -6.66
C ALA A 64 -0.71 -12.88 -6.14
N VAL A 65 -0.56 -11.58 -6.38
CA VAL A 65 0.54 -10.77 -5.83
C VAL A 65 0.34 -10.52 -4.34
N PHE A 66 -0.91 -10.48 -3.87
CA PHE A 66 -1.27 -10.14 -2.50
C PHE A 66 -1.49 -11.41 -1.66
N ALA A 67 -0.85 -11.46 -0.50
CA ALA A 67 -1.07 -12.48 0.53
C ALA A 67 -2.15 -12.04 1.52
N SER A 68 -2.11 -10.77 1.97
CA SER A 68 -3.15 -10.17 2.81
C SER A 68 -3.21 -8.65 2.62
N ILE A 69 -4.37 -8.07 2.90
CA ILE A 69 -4.57 -6.63 2.99
C ILE A 69 -5.39 -6.37 4.25
N ASP A 70 -4.81 -5.65 5.20
CA ASP A 70 -5.35 -5.47 6.55
C ASP A 70 -5.58 -3.99 6.81
N PHE A 71 -6.77 -3.64 7.32
CA PHE A 71 -7.14 -2.27 7.67
C PHE A 71 -7.38 -2.18 9.18
N LYS A 72 -6.53 -1.43 9.87
CA LYS A 72 -6.73 -1.07 11.28
C LYS A 72 -7.15 0.39 11.33
N LYS A 73 -8.37 0.68 11.81
CA LYS A 73 -8.89 2.05 11.94
C LYS A 73 -8.70 2.59 13.35
#